data_AF-A0A2G2A545-F1
#
_entry.id   AF-A0A2G2A545-F1
#
_cell.length_a   1.000
_cell.length_b   1.000
_cell.length_c   1.000
_cell.angle_alpha   90.00
_cell.angle_beta   90.00
_cell.angle_gamma   90.00
#
_symmetry.space_group_name_H-M   'P 1'
#
loop_
_entity.id
_entity.type
_entity.pdbx_description
1 polymer ?
#
loop_
_entity_poly.entity_id
_entity_poly.type
_entity_poly.pdbx_seq_one_letter_code
_entity_poly.pdbx_strand_id
1 'polypeptide(L)'
;MTKQPKSSMPAKGAPVDQTARHQDKIDKWAQVQINRFRKAVKGVHPRSCPICGYYGSFVAFGQPPRYDARCGSCGSLERHRLFVLYCDRTGFFGPDHSVLHFAPEHLLSLRIKDVVARYETADLSESRNVTHRINIEDTGLPDAGYDRI
;
A
#
# COMPACT_ATOMS: atom_id res chain seq x y z
N MET A 1 53.55 -16.42 -4.54
CA MET A 1 53.57 -15.36 -5.58
C MET A 1 52.15 -15.16 -6.11
N THR A 2 51.36 -14.31 -5.47
CA THR A 2 49.97 -14.00 -5.86
C THR A 2 49.99 -12.93 -6.96
N LYS A 3 49.71 -13.34 -8.21
CA LYS A 3 49.58 -12.43 -9.35
C LYS A 3 48.33 -11.57 -9.18
N GLN A 4 48.49 -10.25 -9.14
CA GLN A 4 47.38 -9.30 -9.24
C GLN A 4 46.70 -9.40 -10.62
N PRO A 5 45.37 -9.22 -10.71
CA PRO A 5 44.67 -9.23 -11.99
C PRO A 5 44.98 -7.94 -12.75
N LYS A 6 45.35 -8.10 -14.03
CA LYS A 6 45.60 -6.99 -14.96
C LYS A 6 44.31 -6.21 -15.18
N SER A 7 44.30 -4.95 -14.78
CA SER A 7 43.31 -3.94 -15.18
C SER A 7 43.26 -3.86 -16.71
N SER A 8 42.18 -4.37 -17.31
CA SER A 8 41.88 -4.18 -18.73
C SER A 8 41.36 -2.76 -18.94
N MET A 9 42.03 -1.98 -19.79
CA MET A 9 41.55 -0.64 -20.15
C MET A 9 40.22 -0.74 -20.90
N PRO A 10 39.23 0.15 -20.63
CA PRO A 10 37.96 0.14 -21.31
C PRO A 10 38.11 0.45 -22.82
N ALA A 11 37.23 -0.14 -23.64
CA ALA A 11 37.20 0.08 -25.09
C ALA A 11 37.04 1.58 -25.43
N LYS A 12 37.72 2.05 -26.48
CA LYS A 12 37.61 3.45 -26.96
C LYS A 12 36.14 3.78 -27.25
N GLY A 13 35.62 4.80 -26.57
CA GLY A 13 34.24 5.29 -26.74
C GLY A 13 33.22 4.71 -25.75
N ALA A 14 33.61 3.83 -24.83
CA ALA A 14 32.73 3.41 -23.75
C ALA A 14 32.45 4.58 -22.79
N PRO A 15 31.19 4.77 -22.30
CA PRO A 15 30.90 5.77 -21.30
C PRO A 15 31.72 5.49 -20.04
N VAL A 16 32.49 6.48 -19.61
CA VAL A 16 33.28 6.41 -18.38
C VAL A 16 32.37 6.81 -17.22
N ASP A 17 32.21 5.94 -16.23
CA ASP A 17 31.51 6.28 -14.99
C ASP A 17 32.31 7.35 -14.23
N GLN A 18 31.70 8.51 -14.04
CA GLN A 18 32.29 9.67 -13.37
C GLN A 18 31.75 9.84 -11.94
N THR A 19 31.00 8.86 -11.40
CA THR A 19 30.38 8.95 -10.06
C THR A 19 31.41 9.28 -8.99
N ALA A 20 32.52 8.55 -8.93
CA ALA A 20 33.58 8.79 -7.95
C ALA A 20 34.15 10.22 -8.03
N ARG A 21 34.30 10.77 -9.25
CA ARG A 21 34.77 12.16 -9.46
C ARG A 21 33.75 13.20 -8.96
N HIS A 22 32.47 12.86 -8.95
CA HIS A 22 31.37 13.76 -8.62
C HIS A 22 30.70 13.45 -7.29
N GLN A 23 31.30 12.58 -6.46
CA GLN A 23 30.70 12.07 -5.24
C GLN A 23 30.18 13.19 -4.32
N ASP A 24 31.02 14.20 -4.01
CA ASP A 24 30.61 15.33 -3.16
C ASP A 24 29.41 16.11 -3.72
N LYS A 25 29.36 16.30 -5.04
CA LYS A 25 28.23 16.98 -5.70
C LYS A 25 26.97 16.12 -5.62
N ILE A 26 27.11 14.81 -5.85
CA ILE A 26 26.02 13.85 -5.77
C ILE A 26 25.45 13.86 -4.36
N ASP A 27 26.29 13.73 -3.34
CA ASP A 27 25.88 13.71 -1.94
C ASP A 27 25.20 15.01 -1.51
N LYS A 28 25.75 16.16 -1.94
CA LYS A 28 25.13 17.46 -1.71
C LYS A 28 23.72 17.53 -2.29
N TRP A 29 23.52 17.11 -3.54
CA TRP A 29 22.20 17.13 -4.18
C TRP A 29 21.25 16.09 -3.58
N ALA A 30 21.75 14.91 -3.24
CA ALA A 30 20.98 13.88 -2.54
C ALA A 30 20.45 14.40 -1.21
N GLN A 31 21.28 15.09 -0.42
CA GLN A 31 20.86 15.69 0.84
C GLN A 31 19.76 16.75 0.65
N VAL A 32 19.85 17.56 -0.41
CA VAL A 32 18.80 18.54 -0.75
C VAL A 32 17.49 17.83 -1.08
N GLN A 33 17.53 16.75 -1.87
CA GLN A 33 16.33 15.97 -2.18
C GLN A 33 15.75 15.27 -0.95
N ILE A 34 16.60 14.71 -0.08
CA ILE A 34 16.17 14.12 1.19
C ILE A 34 15.44 15.16 2.04
N ASN A 35 15.98 16.38 2.15
CA ASN A 35 15.34 17.44 2.94
C ASN A 35 13.98 17.85 2.36
N ARG A 36 13.88 17.97 1.02
CA ARG A 36 12.60 18.23 0.34
C ARG A 36 11.59 17.10 0.60
N PHE A 37 12.04 15.86 0.48
CA PHE A 37 11.22 14.69 0.75
C PHE A 37 10.76 14.63 2.21
N ARG A 38 11.64 14.86 3.19
CA ARG A 38 11.29 14.91 4.62
C ARG A 38 10.23 15.95 4.94
N LYS A 39 10.16 17.05 4.18
CA LYS A 39 9.07 18.01 4.30
C LYS A 39 7.78 17.47 3.68
N ALA A 40 7.84 16.96 2.46
CA ALA A 40 6.68 16.46 1.72
C ALA A 40 6.07 15.17 2.30
N VAL A 41 6.86 14.33 2.98
CA VAL A 41 6.40 13.07 3.60
C VAL A 41 5.35 13.31 4.69
N LYS A 42 5.31 14.52 5.27
CA LYS A 42 4.32 14.93 6.28
C LYS A 42 3.00 15.42 5.68
N GLY A 43 2.89 15.42 4.35
CA GLY A 43 1.74 15.86 3.60
C GLY A 43 2.00 17.16 2.85
N VAL A 44 1.25 17.33 1.75
CA VAL A 44 1.32 18.51 0.88
C VAL A 44 0.10 19.39 1.12
N HIS A 45 -1.08 18.79 1.29
CA HIS A 45 -2.33 19.50 1.55
C HIS A 45 -3.16 18.82 2.65
N PRO A 46 -3.99 19.59 3.39
CA PRO A 46 -5.00 19.00 4.26
C PRO A 46 -5.96 18.09 3.48
N ARG A 47 -6.35 16.96 4.09
CA ARG A 47 -7.30 15.99 3.56
C ARG A 47 -8.35 15.65 4.62
N SER A 48 -9.53 15.24 4.16
CA SER A 48 -10.57 14.66 5.00
C SER A 48 -10.60 13.13 4.83
N CYS A 49 -10.63 12.40 5.95
CA CYS A 49 -10.74 10.94 5.96
C CYS A 49 -12.22 10.54 6.07
N PRO A 50 -12.83 9.91 5.05
CA PRO A 50 -14.21 9.44 5.13
C PRO A 50 -14.39 8.25 6.09
N ILE A 51 -13.30 7.60 6.51
CA ILE A 51 -13.36 6.41 7.36
C ILE A 51 -13.38 6.77 8.85
N CYS A 52 -12.59 7.75 9.27
CA CYS A 52 -12.42 8.09 10.70
C CYS A 52 -12.73 9.57 11.03
N GLY A 53 -13.15 10.36 10.05
CA GLY A 53 -13.47 11.79 10.24
C GLY A 53 -12.26 12.72 10.41
N TYR A 54 -11.03 12.20 10.40
CA TYR A 54 -9.82 13.03 10.54
C TYR A 54 -9.71 14.09 9.43
N TYR A 55 -9.45 15.34 9.82
CA TYR A 55 -9.10 16.43 8.93
C TYR A 55 -7.70 16.95 9.25
N GLY A 56 -6.80 16.94 8.27
CA GLY A 56 -5.42 17.40 8.45
C GLY A 56 -4.46 16.81 7.45
N SER A 57 -3.16 16.87 7.75
CA SER A 57 -2.13 16.39 6.82
C SER A 57 -2.04 14.87 6.84
N PHE A 58 -1.97 14.28 5.65
CA PHE A 58 -1.74 12.85 5.48
C PHE A 58 -0.26 12.61 5.24
N VAL A 59 0.24 11.40 5.51
CA VAL A 59 1.65 11.06 5.31
C VAL A 59 1.86 10.31 4.00
N ALA A 60 3.06 10.40 3.44
CA ALA A 60 3.38 9.66 2.23
C ALA A 60 3.50 8.15 2.50
N PHE A 61 3.13 7.34 1.51
CA PHE A 61 3.18 5.89 1.61
C PHE A 61 3.34 5.20 0.25
N GLY A 62 3.91 3.99 0.24
CA GLY A 62 4.14 3.18 -0.96
C GLY A 62 5.56 3.26 -1.51
N GLN A 63 5.81 2.51 -2.59
CA GLN A 63 7.07 2.47 -3.34
C GLN A 63 6.75 2.56 -4.84
N PRO A 64 7.05 3.69 -5.52
CA PRO A 64 7.60 4.92 -4.95
C PRO A 64 6.60 5.63 -3.99
N PRO A 65 7.06 6.48 -3.06
CA PRO A 65 6.20 7.17 -2.12
C PRO A 65 5.19 8.09 -2.83
N ARG A 66 3.91 7.91 -2.52
CA ARG A 66 2.82 8.81 -2.93
C ARG A 66 2.50 9.75 -1.79
N TYR A 67 2.49 11.06 -2.04
CA TYR A 67 2.17 12.06 -1.02
C TYR A 67 0.67 12.00 -0.65
N ASP A 68 0.33 12.38 0.58
CA ASP A 68 -1.04 12.35 1.13
C ASP A 68 -1.75 10.98 1.07
N ALA A 69 -0.98 9.90 0.95
CA ALA A 69 -1.49 8.56 0.71
C ALA A 69 -2.12 7.91 1.94
N ARG A 70 -1.53 8.12 3.12
CA ARG A 70 -1.91 7.46 4.38
C ARG A 70 -2.46 8.46 5.38
N CYS A 71 -3.66 8.19 5.90
CA CYS A 71 -4.27 8.97 6.97
C CYS A 71 -3.36 8.98 8.22
N GLY A 72 -3.10 10.17 8.77
CA GLY A 72 -2.29 10.32 9.99
C GLY A 72 -2.96 9.80 11.26
N SER A 73 -4.28 9.59 11.25
CA SER A 73 -5.05 9.07 12.39
C SER A 73 -5.27 7.56 12.29
N CYS A 74 -6.05 7.08 11.32
CA CYS A 74 -6.41 5.65 11.24
C CYS A 74 -5.52 4.82 10.30
N GLY A 75 -4.54 5.44 9.64
CA GLY A 75 -3.66 4.73 8.70
C GLY A 75 -4.31 4.30 7.38
N SER A 76 -5.54 4.73 7.09
CA SER A 76 -6.23 4.41 5.83
C SER A 76 -5.47 4.89 4.59
N LEU A 77 -5.47 4.05 3.55
CA LEU A 77 -4.86 4.36 2.27
C LEU A 77 -5.89 4.92 1.29
N GLU A 78 -5.44 5.42 0.14
CA GLU A 78 -6.33 5.95 -0.90
C GLU A 78 -7.39 4.92 -1.30
N ARG A 79 -7.00 3.66 -1.50
CA ARG A 79 -7.92 2.59 -1.92
C ARG A 79 -9.02 2.30 -0.88
N HIS A 80 -8.67 2.30 0.41
CA HIS A 80 -9.67 2.06 1.47
C HIS A 80 -10.71 3.19 1.48
N ARG A 81 -10.25 4.44 1.34
CA ARG A 81 -11.11 5.63 1.33
C ARG A 81 -12.01 5.65 0.10
N LEU A 82 -11.45 5.33 -1.07
CA LEU A 82 -12.21 5.23 -2.31
C LEU A 82 -13.30 4.17 -2.20
N PHE A 83 -12.96 2.98 -1.68
CA PHE A 83 -13.89 1.89 -1.51
C PHE A 83 -15.04 2.24 -0.56
N VAL A 84 -14.74 2.81 0.61
CA VAL A 84 -15.77 3.26 1.56
C VAL A 84 -16.69 4.31 0.92
N LEU A 85 -16.14 5.30 0.22
CA LEU A 85 -16.95 6.30 -0.50
C LEU A 85 -17.84 5.67 -1.58
N TYR A 86 -17.35 4.65 -2.27
CA TYR A 86 -18.14 3.92 -3.26
C TYR A 86 -19.29 3.16 -2.58
N CYS A 87 -19.01 2.40 -1.52
CA CYS A 87 -20.02 1.66 -0.78
C CYS A 87 -21.10 2.60 -0.21
N ASP A 88 -20.70 3.69 0.45
CA ASP A 88 -21.63 4.64 1.06
C ASP A 88 -22.52 5.34 0.01
N ARG A 89 -22.00 5.60 -1.20
CA ARG A 89 -22.77 6.26 -2.28
C ARG A 89 -23.70 5.34 -3.04
N THR A 90 -23.35 4.06 -3.13
CA THR A 90 -24.08 3.09 -3.97
C THR A 90 -24.94 2.13 -3.17
N GLY A 91 -24.74 2.05 -1.85
CA GLY A 91 -25.35 1.00 -1.04
C GLY A 91 -24.84 -0.39 -1.42
N PHE A 92 -23.58 -0.50 -1.85
CA PHE A 92 -23.01 -1.76 -2.35
C PHE A 92 -23.15 -2.93 -1.36
N PHE A 93 -23.01 -2.63 -0.06
CA PHE A 93 -23.28 -3.56 1.04
C PHE A 93 -24.60 -3.20 1.72
N GLY A 94 -25.42 -4.22 1.95
CA GLY A 94 -26.74 -4.13 2.58
C GLY A 94 -26.90 -5.17 3.68
N PRO A 95 -27.86 -4.97 4.59
CA PRO A 95 -28.03 -5.75 5.82
C PRO A 95 -28.46 -7.19 5.58
N ASP A 96 -28.86 -7.56 4.36
CA ASP A 96 -29.26 -8.90 3.92
C ASP A 96 -28.14 -9.66 3.21
N HIS A 97 -27.02 -9.00 2.86
CA HIS A 97 -25.94 -9.64 2.12
C HIS A 97 -25.08 -10.58 2.99
N SER A 98 -24.63 -11.67 2.37
CA SER A 98 -23.51 -12.49 2.80
C SER A 98 -22.25 -12.13 2.02
N VAL A 99 -21.17 -11.79 2.73
CA VAL A 99 -19.92 -11.28 2.15
C VAL A 99 -18.74 -12.15 2.54
N LEU A 100 -17.92 -12.51 1.55
CA LEU A 100 -16.64 -13.19 1.73
C LEU A 100 -15.48 -12.26 1.36
N HIS A 101 -14.76 -11.73 2.35
CA HIS A 101 -13.64 -10.83 2.10
C HIS A 101 -12.32 -11.60 2.06
N PHE A 102 -11.78 -11.78 0.84
CA PHE A 102 -10.46 -12.35 0.64
C PHE A 102 -9.33 -11.37 0.98
N ALA A 103 -8.24 -11.89 1.53
CA ALA A 103 -7.08 -11.13 1.97
C ALA A 103 -7.45 -9.89 2.82
N PRO A 104 -8.28 -10.08 3.87
CA PRO A 104 -9.08 -9.02 4.46
C PRO A 104 -8.25 -7.86 4.99
N GLU A 105 -8.64 -6.65 4.62
CA GLU A 105 -8.05 -5.43 5.15
C GLU A 105 -8.78 -4.96 6.40
N HIS A 106 -8.05 -4.85 7.51
CA HIS A 106 -8.60 -4.55 8.84
C HIS A 106 -9.57 -3.35 8.85
N LEU A 107 -9.19 -2.24 8.20
CA LEU A 107 -10.02 -1.02 8.17
C LEU A 107 -11.33 -1.20 7.42
N LEU A 108 -11.37 -2.05 6.38
CA LEU A 108 -12.58 -2.37 5.66
C LEU A 108 -13.41 -3.40 6.43
N SER A 109 -12.78 -4.39 7.07
CA SER A 109 -13.46 -5.36 7.95
C SER A 109 -14.28 -4.67 9.03
N LEU A 110 -13.74 -3.62 9.66
CA LEU A 110 -14.47 -2.84 10.67
C LEU A 110 -15.73 -2.18 10.12
N ARG A 111 -15.75 -1.82 8.83
CA ARG A 111 -16.89 -1.13 8.21
C ARG A 111 -17.92 -2.11 7.64
N ILE A 112 -17.47 -3.17 6.97
CA ILE A 112 -18.34 -4.12 6.27
C ILE A 112 -19.12 -4.97 7.27
N LYS A 113 -18.45 -5.49 8.31
CA LYS A 113 -19.08 -6.40 9.28
C LYS A 113 -20.30 -5.81 9.98
N ASP A 114 -20.36 -4.48 10.12
CA ASP A 114 -21.41 -3.77 10.84
C ASP A 114 -22.62 -3.45 9.93
N VAL A 115 -22.51 -3.68 8.62
CA VAL A 115 -23.56 -3.32 7.64
C VAL A 115 -24.17 -4.52 6.90
N VAL A 116 -23.66 -5.74 7.10
CA VAL A 116 -24.10 -6.95 6.38
C VAL A 116 -24.60 -8.04 7.33
N ALA A 117 -25.43 -8.96 6.85
CA ALA A 117 -25.96 -10.08 7.65
C ALA A 117 -24.86 -11.05 8.07
N ARG A 118 -23.99 -11.39 7.12
CA ARG A 118 -22.92 -12.38 7.31
C ARG A 118 -21.64 -11.86 6.70
N TYR A 119 -20.60 -11.77 7.51
CA TYR A 119 -19.28 -11.34 7.08
C TYR A 119 -18.25 -12.39 7.45
N GLU A 120 -17.65 -13.00 6.44
CA GLU A 120 -16.61 -13.99 6.60
C GLU A 120 -15.36 -13.57 5.85
N THR A 121 -14.22 -14.06 6.32
CA THR A 121 -12.91 -13.68 5.79
C THR A 121 -12.16 -14.89 5.30
N ALA A 122 -11.39 -14.72 4.22
CA ALA A 122 -10.59 -15.80 3.67
C ALA A 122 -9.15 -15.36 3.37
N ASP A 123 -8.16 -16.19 3.69
CA ASP A 123 -6.76 -15.97 3.34
C ASP A 123 -6.00 -17.30 3.34
N LEU A 124 -4.96 -17.42 2.51
CA LEU A 124 -4.08 -18.58 2.49
C LEU A 124 -3.12 -18.60 3.70
N SER A 125 -2.76 -17.42 4.20
CA SER A 125 -1.65 -17.21 5.14
C SER A 125 -1.96 -17.67 6.56
N GLU A 126 -1.21 -18.66 7.06
CA GLU A 126 -1.30 -19.21 8.43
C GLU A 126 -1.25 -18.16 9.55
N SER A 127 -0.49 -17.10 9.33
CA SER A 127 -0.30 -16.02 10.32
C SER A 127 -1.52 -15.11 10.50
N ARG A 128 -2.53 -15.20 9.63
CA ARG A 128 -3.74 -14.39 9.73
C ARG A 128 -4.86 -15.17 10.41
N ASN A 129 -5.59 -14.47 11.28
CA ASN A 129 -6.83 -14.95 11.85
C ASN A 129 -7.98 -14.61 10.89
N VAL A 130 -8.47 -15.63 10.19
CA VAL A 130 -9.54 -15.55 9.18
C VAL A 130 -10.56 -16.65 9.42
N THR A 131 -11.77 -16.46 8.90
CA THR A 131 -12.84 -17.46 8.98
C THR A 131 -12.48 -18.71 8.19
N HIS A 132 -11.94 -18.54 6.99
CA HIS A 132 -11.57 -19.60 6.07
C HIS A 132 -10.10 -19.53 5.70
N ARG A 133 -9.34 -20.58 6.00
CA ARG A 133 -7.96 -20.73 5.55
C ARG A 133 -7.93 -21.58 4.28
N ILE A 134 -7.97 -20.93 3.12
CA ILE A 134 -8.22 -21.58 1.83
C ILE A 134 -7.38 -20.99 0.69
N ASN A 135 -7.14 -21.79 -0.36
CA ASN A 135 -6.58 -21.31 -1.62
C ASN A 135 -7.72 -20.71 -2.46
N ILE A 136 -7.51 -19.56 -3.09
CA ILE A 136 -8.52 -18.96 -3.98
C ILE A 136 -8.72 -19.76 -5.27
N GLU A 137 -7.71 -20.52 -5.70
CA GLU A 137 -7.77 -21.38 -6.89
C GLU A 137 -8.56 -22.68 -6.64
N ASP A 138 -8.70 -23.07 -5.38
CA ASP A 138 -9.49 -24.22 -4.93
C ASP A 138 -10.01 -23.94 -3.52
N THR A 139 -11.18 -23.31 -3.45
CA THR A 139 -11.72 -22.78 -2.20
C THR A 139 -12.38 -23.85 -1.34
N GLY A 140 -12.88 -24.93 -1.94
CA GLY A 140 -13.74 -25.92 -1.28
C GLY A 140 -15.03 -25.33 -0.68
N LEU A 141 -15.36 -24.07 -0.97
CA LEU A 141 -16.56 -23.41 -0.50
C LEU A 141 -17.74 -23.75 -1.42
N PRO A 142 -18.98 -23.83 -0.89
CA PRO A 142 -20.14 -24.10 -1.72
C PRO A 142 -20.38 -22.97 -2.73
N ASP A 143 -20.80 -23.35 -3.94
CA ASP A 143 -21.22 -22.41 -4.97
C ASP A 143 -22.37 -21.52 -4.49
N ALA A 144 -22.39 -20.27 -4.95
CA ALA A 144 -23.41 -19.27 -4.64
C ALA A 144 -23.65 -19.04 -3.12
N GLY A 145 -22.65 -19.30 -2.28
CA GLY A 145 -22.75 -19.11 -0.82
C GLY A 145 -22.63 -17.66 -0.33
N TYR A 146 -22.26 -16.72 -1.22
CA TYR A 146 -22.06 -15.31 -0.90
C TYR A 146 -22.58 -14.41 -2.03
N ASP A 147 -23.12 -13.25 -1.68
CA ASP A 147 -23.64 -12.25 -2.61
C ASP A 147 -22.54 -11.31 -3.13
N ARG A 148 -21.47 -11.14 -2.33
CA ARG A 148 -20.33 -10.24 -2.61
C ARG A 148 -19.02 -10.88 -2.15
N ILE A 149 -17.96 -10.60 -2.92
CA ILE A 149 -16.57 -10.99 -2.65
C ILE A 149 -15.69 -9.74 -2.74
#